data_AF-A0A3A0VZZ2-F1
#
_entry.id   AF-A0A3A0VZZ2-F1
#
_cell.length_a   1.000
_cell.length_b   1.000
_cell.length_c   1.000
_cell.angle_alpha   90.00
_cell.angle_beta   90.00
_cell.angle_gamma   90.00
#
_symmetry.space_group_name_H-M   'P 1'
#
loop_
_entity.id
_entity.type
_entity.pdbx_description
1 polymer ?
#
loop_
_entity_poly.entity_id
_entity_poly.type
_entity_poly.pdbx_seq_one_letter_code
_entity_poly.pdbx_strand_id
1 'polypeptide(L)'
;MVKKTKRNFVELIQEVNDKGEVTKSRTFLTPPFTPGAVLLELQDRIAKVEKGDFKTEKEAIMYMVEIVVDFYKKQFTADEFLEGTNAPEVIETMKNQIQFISDGFVNEENERRLKELLK
;
A
#
# COMPACT_ATOMS: atom_id res chain seq x y z
N MET A 1 18.04 -7.62 -22.01
CA MET A 1 17.73 -7.40 -20.58
C MET A 1 16.27 -7.00 -20.47
N VAL A 2 15.54 -7.56 -19.50
CA VAL A 2 14.13 -7.20 -19.26
C VAL A 2 14.05 -5.82 -18.60
N LYS A 3 13.12 -4.97 -19.04
CA LYS A 3 12.92 -3.63 -18.46
C LYS A 3 12.52 -3.76 -16.99
N LYS A 4 13.27 -3.11 -16.09
CA LYS A 4 12.88 -2.94 -14.68
C LYS A 4 11.95 -1.73 -14.55
N THR A 5 10.85 -1.91 -13.83
CA THR A 5 9.85 -0.88 -13.55
C THR A 5 10.02 -0.36 -12.12
N LYS A 6 9.46 0.83 -11.84
CA LYS A 6 9.44 1.35 -10.46
C LYS A 6 8.50 0.48 -9.61
N ARG A 7 8.91 0.16 -8.39
CA ARG A 7 8.17 -0.69 -7.44
C ARG A 7 7.99 0.04 -6.12
N ASN A 8 7.05 -0.44 -5.32
CA ASN A 8 6.92 -0.08 -3.92
C ASN A 8 6.63 -1.35 -3.11
N PHE A 9 6.50 -1.20 -1.80
CA PHE A 9 6.18 -2.31 -0.90
C PHE A 9 5.30 -1.86 0.27
N VAL A 10 4.68 -2.85 0.89
CA VAL A 10 4.14 -2.77 2.24
C VAL A 10 4.72 -3.92 3.05
N GLU A 11 5.06 -3.66 4.31
CA GLU A 11 5.47 -4.68 5.26
C GLU A 11 4.39 -4.79 6.33
N LEU A 12 3.79 -5.97 6.46
CA LEU A 12 2.70 -6.21 7.40
C LEU A 12 3.17 -7.17 8.49
N ILE A 13 2.95 -6.78 9.74
CA ILE A 13 3.13 -7.60 10.92
C ILE A 13 2.13 -8.76 10.86
N GLN A 14 2.61 -9.98 11.09
CA GLN A 14 1.78 -11.19 11.11
C GLN A 14 1.64 -11.75 12.52
N GLU A 15 2.69 -11.66 13.32
CA GLU A 15 2.73 -12.26 14.66
C GLU A 15 3.47 -11.31 15.62
N VAL A 16 2.91 -11.20 16.82
CA VAL A 16 3.51 -10.53 17.99
C VAL A 16 3.56 -11.52 19.15
N ASN A 17 4.58 -11.45 19.99
CA ASN A 17 4.66 -12.28 21.19
C ASN A 17 3.84 -11.68 22.35
N ASP A 18 3.78 -12.38 23.48
CA ASP A 18 3.07 -11.97 24.69
C ASP A 18 3.57 -10.63 25.29
N LYS A 19 4.75 -10.16 24.86
CA LYS A 19 5.34 -8.88 25.27
C LYS A 19 5.03 -7.74 24.28
N GLY A 20 4.32 -8.03 23.19
CA GLY A 20 4.02 -7.08 22.11
C GLY A 20 5.18 -6.85 21.14
N GLU A 21 6.22 -7.69 21.16
CA GLU A 21 7.33 -7.60 20.21
C GLU A 21 6.95 -8.31 18.90
N VAL A 22 7.27 -7.69 17.76
CA VAL A 22 7.05 -8.28 16.44
C VAL A 22 7.97 -9.48 16.27
N THR A 23 7.39 -10.67 16.10
CA THR A 23 8.14 -11.91 15.86
C THR A 23 8.16 -12.29 14.38
N LYS A 24 7.20 -11.79 13.61
CA LYS A 24 7.09 -12.08 12.18
C LYS A 24 6.41 -10.95 11.43
N SER A 25 7.01 -10.57 10.31
CA SER A 25 6.42 -9.68 9.32
C SER A 25 6.54 -10.30 7.93
N ARG A 26 5.72 -9.83 7.00
CA ARG A 26 5.78 -10.20 5.59
C ARG A 26 5.79 -8.97 4.72
N THR A 27 6.78 -8.91 3.83
CA THR A 27 6.86 -7.89 2.79
C THR A 27 6.08 -8.30 1.56
N PHE A 28 5.25 -7.39 1.06
CA PHE A 28 4.53 -7.52 -0.19
C PHE A 28 5.03 -6.45 -1.16
N LEU A 29 5.37 -6.85 -2.38
CA LEU A 29 5.80 -5.92 -3.42
C LEU A 29 4.62 -5.59 -4.33
N THR A 30 4.58 -4.36 -4.85
CA THR A 30 3.66 -3.99 -5.93
C THR A 30 3.88 -4.90 -7.15
N PRO A 31 2.95 -5.03 -8.10
CA PRO A 31 3.17 -5.84 -9.30
C PRO A 31 4.42 -5.41 -10.10
N PRO A 32 5.17 -6.34 -10.72
CA PRO A 32 6.29 -6.00 -11.60
C PRO A 32 5.88 -5.18 -12.82
N PHE A 33 4.63 -5.24 -13.23
CA PHE A 33 4.09 -4.46 -14.32
C PHE A 33 2.62 -4.17 -14.04
N THR A 34 2.24 -2.90 -14.16
CA THR A 34 0.85 -2.44 -14.07
C THR A 34 0.50 -1.77 -15.40
N PRO A 35 -0.48 -2.30 -16.16
CA PRO A 35 -0.96 -1.64 -17.38
C PRO A 35 -1.52 -0.25 -17.07
N GLY A 36 -1.34 0.71 -17.98
CA GLY A 36 -1.87 2.07 -17.81
C GLY A 36 -3.40 2.13 -17.67
N ALA A 37 -4.13 1.18 -18.27
CA ALA A 37 -5.59 1.09 -18.10
C ALA A 37 -5.99 0.86 -16.63
N VAL A 38 -5.25 0.00 -15.92
CA VAL A 38 -5.48 -0.25 -14.48
C VAL A 38 -5.20 1.01 -13.66
N LEU A 39 -4.21 1.82 -14.06
CA LEU A 39 -3.95 3.09 -13.40
C LEU A 39 -5.14 4.06 -13.55
N LEU A 40 -5.72 4.18 -14.75
CA LEU A 40 -6.88 5.06 -14.98
C LEU A 40 -8.09 4.65 -14.11
N GLU A 41 -8.37 3.36 -14.02
CA GLU A 41 -9.43 2.84 -13.14
C GLU A 41 -9.19 3.19 -11.66
N LEU A 42 -7.93 3.08 -11.20
CA LEU A 42 -7.58 3.45 -9.83
C LEU A 42 -7.61 4.97 -9.61
N GLN A 43 -7.24 5.77 -10.60
CA GLN A 43 -7.32 7.23 -10.53
C GLN A 43 -8.76 7.72 -10.39
N ASP A 44 -9.72 7.12 -11.09
CA ASP A 44 -11.14 7.45 -10.91
C ASP A 44 -11.61 7.19 -9.47
N ARG A 45 -11.11 6.11 -8.85
CA ARG A 45 -11.40 5.79 -7.44
C ARG A 45 -10.73 6.80 -6.50
N ILE A 46 -9.48 7.18 -6.75
CA ILE A 46 -8.77 8.20 -5.95
C ILE A 46 -9.50 9.55 -6.05
N ALA A 47 -9.91 9.96 -7.25
CA ALA A 47 -10.69 11.18 -7.46
C ALA A 47 -12.03 11.17 -6.71
N LYS A 48 -12.65 10.00 -6.52
CA LYS A 48 -13.84 9.86 -5.65
C LYS A 48 -13.52 10.19 -4.19
N VAL A 49 -12.37 9.74 -3.69
CA VAL A 49 -11.88 10.07 -2.33
C VAL A 49 -11.68 11.57 -2.17
N GLU A 50 -11.01 12.21 -3.14
CA GLU A 50 -10.75 13.65 -3.11
C GLU A 50 -12.02 14.51 -3.15
N LYS A 51 -13.05 14.04 -3.85
CA LYS A 51 -14.37 14.70 -3.87
C LYS A 51 -15.10 14.64 -2.52
N GLY A 52 -14.67 13.75 -1.61
CA GLY A 52 -15.24 13.66 -0.26
C GLY A 52 -16.67 13.09 -0.22
N ASP A 53 -17.07 12.30 -1.22
CA ASP A 53 -18.41 11.69 -1.30
C ASP A 53 -18.52 10.41 -0.44
N PHE A 54 -18.22 10.55 0.86
CA PHE A 54 -18.28 9.49 1.86
C PHE A 54 -19.04 9.98 3.09
N LYS A 55 -19.82 9.10 3.74
CA LYS A 55 -20.63 9.49 4.90
C LYS A 55 -19.79 9.65 6.16
N THR A 56 -18.67 8.94 6.23
CA THR A 56 -17.76 8.96 7.38
C THR A 56 -16.31 8.88 6.93
N GLU A 57 -15.40 9.36 7.79
CA GLU A 57 -13.96 9.22 7.60
C GLU A 57 -13.54 7.74 7.52
N LYS A 58 -14.17 6.86 8.32
CA LYS A 58 -13.93 5.42 8.27
C LYS A 58 -14.22 4.83 6.89
N GLU A 59 -15.33 5.21 6.27
CA GLU A 59 -15.67 4.75 4.92
C GLU A 59 -14.62 5.20 3.89
N ALA A 60 -14.15 6.45 3.99
CA ALA A 60 -13.11 6.96 3.10
C ALA A 60 -11.77 6.22 3.30
N ILE A 61 -11.37 5.94 4.54
CA ILE A 61 -10.17 5.15 4.87
C ILE A 61 -10.27 3.73 4.31
N MET A 62 -11.37 3.02 4.59
CA MET A 62 -11.58 1.67 4.07
C MET A 62 -11.49 1.63 2.54
N TYR A 63 -12.10 2.61 1.87
CA TYR A 63 -12.07 2.69 0.41
C TYR A 63 -10.65 2.95 -0.13
N MET A 64 -9.84 3.77 0.54
CA MET A 64 -8.43 3.95 0.19
C MET A 64 -7.61 2.67 0.41
N VAL A 65 -7.84 1.94 1.50
CA VAL A 65 -7.20 0.64 1.75
C VAL A 65 -7.57 -0.37 0.66
N GLU A 66 -8.82 -0.41 0.23
CA GLU A 66 -9.25 -1.26 -0.89
C GLU A 66 -8.53 -0.93 -2.21
N ILE A 67 -8.29 0.36 -2.49
CA ILE A 67 -7.48 0.77 -3.66
C ILE A 67 -6.07 0.18 -3.57
N VAL A 68 -5.45 0.23 -2.38
CA VAL A 68 -4.12 -0.36 -2.15
C VAL A 68 -4.16 -1.87 -2.35
N VAL A 69 -5.10 -2.58 -1.72
CA VAL A 69 -5.27 -4.03 -1.84
C VAL A 69 -5.41 -4.46 -3.31
N ASP A 70 -6.24 -3.77 -4.08
CA ASP A 70 -6.46 -4.08 -5.50
C ASP A 70 -5.22 -3.81 -6.35
N PHE A 71 -4.50 -2.72 -6.07
CA PHE A 71 -3.24 -2.42 -6.74
C PHE A 71 -2.18 -3.49 -6.48
N TYR A 72 -2.12 -4.00 -5.26
CA TYR A 72 -1.27 -5.13 -4.86
C TYR A 72 -1.81 -6.49 -5.33
N LYS A 73 -2.86 -6.52 -6.16
CA LYS A 73 -3.47 -7.76 -6.71
C LYS A 73 -3.94 -8.71 -5.62
N LYS A 74 -4.47 -8.17 -4.52
CA LYS A 74 -5.06 -8.94 -3.42
C LYS A 74 -4.08 -9.95 -2.79
N GLN A 75 -2.79 -9.59 -2.74
CA GLN A 75 -1.78 -10.36 -2.00
C GLN A 75 -2.04 -10.38 -0.48
N PHE A 76 -2.82 -9.42 0.01
CA PHE A 76 -3.37 -9.28 1.36
C PHE A 76 -4.76 -8.64 1.27
N THR A 77 -5.53 -8.71 2.35
CA THR A 77 -6.86 -8.13 2.52
C THR A 77 -6.82 -6.77 3.20
N ALA A 78 -7.93 -6.03 3.19
CA ALA A 78 -8.02 -4.75 3.90
C ALA A 78 -7.82 -4.93 5.41
N ASP A 79 -8.38 -6.00 5.99
CA ASP A 79 -8.21 -6.34 7.40
C ASP A 79 -6.75 -6.66 7.71
N GLU A 80 -6.08 -7.48 6.90
CA GLU A 80 -4.64 -7.76 7.06
C GLU A 80 -3.78 -6.49 6.94
N PHE A 81 -4.16 -5.54 6.08
CA PHE A 81 -3.47 -4.25 5.99
C PHE A 81 -3.65 -3.42 7.27
N LEU A 82 -4.87 -3.32 7.79
CA LEU A 82 -5.19 -2.53 8.97
C LEU A 82 -4.66 -3.14 10.27
N GLU A 83 -4.72 -4.47 10.41
CA GLU A 83 -4.22 -5.21 11.57
C GLU A 83 -2.71 -5.37 11.53
N GLY A 84 -2.13 -5.52 10.33
CA GLY A 84 -0.71 -5.74 10.13
C GLY A 84 0.12 -4.45 10.04
N THR A 85 -0.51 -3.28 9.95
CA THR A 85 0.21 -2.00 9.99
C THR A 85 0.15 -1.41 11.40
N ASN A 86 1.29 -0.97 11.93
CA ASN A 86 1.35 -0.32 13.24
C ASN A 86 0.39 0.87 13.29
N ALA A 87 -0.48 0.96 14.30
CA ALA A 87 -1.59 1.92 14.34
C ALA A 87 -1.19 3.39 14.09
N PRO A 88 -0.07 3.92 14.64
CA PRO A 88 0.40 5.28 14.35
C PRO A 88 0.79 5.51 12.87
N GLU A 89 1.13 4.45 12.15
CA GLU A 89 1.64 4.48 10.78
C GLU A 89 0.55 4.19 9.74
N VAL A 90 -0.59 3.57 10.12
CA VAL A 90 -1.65 3.12 9.19
C VAL A 90 -2.02 4.18 8.16
N ILE A 91 -2.33 5.39 8.63
CA ILE A 91 -2.79 6.48 7.75
C ILE A 91 -1.66 6.96 6.83
N GLU A 92 -0.45 7.07 7.34
CA GLU A 92 0.71 7.49 6.56
C GLU A 92 1.09 6.44 5.51
N THR A 93 1.20 5.17 5.90
CA THR A 93 1.51 4.05 4.99
C THR A 93 0.47 3.98 3.88
N MET A 94 -0.83 4.06 4.20
CA MET A 94 -1.90 4.09 3.21
C MET A 94 -1.73 5.28 2.23
N LYS A 95 -1.53 6.50 2.75
CA LYS A 95 -1.34 7.69 1.92
C LYS A 95 -0.11 7.58 1.02
N ASN A 96 1.00 7.05 1.53
CA ASN A 96 2.21 6.82 0.75
C ASN A 96 1.97 5.82 -0.39
N GLN A 97 1.16 4.78 -0.17
CA GLN A 97 0.79 3.85 -1.24
C GLN A 97 -0.11 4.51 -2.29
N ILE A 98 -1.10 5.30 -1.86
CA ILE A 98 -1.97 6.05 -2.78
C ILE A 98 -1.14 7.04 -3.61
N GLN A 99 -0.19 7.74 -3.00
CA GLN A 99 0.71 8.65 -3.70
C GLN A 99 1.55 7.89 -4.74
N PHE A 100 2.13 6.75 -4.37
CA PHE A 100 2.85 5.91 -5.32
C PHE A 100 1.98 5.47 -6.51
N ILE A 101 0.71 5.14 -6.28
CA ILE A 101 -0.22 4.79 -7.35
C ILE A 101 -0.45 6.01 -8.27
N SER A 102 -0.62 7.20 -7.71
CA SER A 102 -0.92 8.42 -8.47
C SER A 102 0.23 8.91 -9.34
N ASP A 103 1.43 9.03 -8.80
CA ASP A 103 2.57 9.69 -9.48
C ASP A 103 3.88 8.88 -9.44
N GLY A 104 3.86 7.70 -8.82
CA GLY A 104 5.04 6.86 -8.66
C GLY A 104 6.01 7.36 -7.60
N PHE A 105 5.64 8.30 -6.74
CA PHE A 105 6.49 8.78 -5.65
C PHE A 105 6.80 7.66 -4.65
N VAL A 106 8.06 7.55 -4.27
CA VAL A 106 8.54 6.66 -3.20
C VAL A 106 9.43 7.52 -2.33
N ASN A 107 9.18 7.55 -1.02
CA ASN A 107 10.02 8.32 -0.10
C ASN A 107 11.44 7.71 -0.03
N GLU A 108 12.42 8.50 0.43
CA GLU A 108 13.82 8.07 0.43
C GLU A 108 14.08 6.82 1.27
N GLU A 109 13.37 6.67 2.38
CA GLU A 109 13.49 5.50 3.26
C GLU A 109 13.07 4.22 2.53
N ASN A 110 11.90 4.25 1.89
CA ASN A 110 11.39 3.15 1.10
C ASN A 110 12.26 2.89 -0.13
N GLU A 111 12.83 3.92 -0.78
CA GLU A 111 13.78 3.71 -1.87
C GLU A 111 15.04 2.97 -1.41
N ARG A 112 15.57 3.29 -0.22
CA ARG A 112 16.71 2.57 0.36
C ARG A 112 16.32 1.12 0.65
N ARG A 113 15.18 0.90 1.31
CA ARG A 113 14.69 -0.44 1.66
C ARG A 113 14.40 -1.30 0.43
N LEU A 114 13.79 -0.73 -0.63
CA LEU A 114 13.56 -1.42 -1.90
C LEU A 114 14.86 -1.90 -2.56
N LYS A 115 15.93 -1.11 -2.48
CA LYS A 115 17.24 -1.51 -3.01
C LYS A 115 17.81 -2.70 -2.26
N GLU A 116 17.48 -2.90 -0.98
CA GLU A 116 17.87 -4.09 -0.23
C GLU A 116 17.01 -5.29 -0.61
N LEU A 117 15.69 -5.10 -0.73
CA LEU A 117 14.73 -6.15 -1.05
C LEU A 117 14.86 -6.70 -2.49
N LEU A 118 15.36 -5.89 -3.42
CA LEU A 118 15.46 -6.24 -4.86
C LEU A 118 16.89 -6.62 -5.31
N LYS A 119 17.84 -6.71 -4.38
CA LYS A 119 19.18 -7.26 -4.64
C LYS A 119 19.12 -8.78 -4.76
#